data_AF-A0A941RZA8-F1
#
_entry.id   AF-A0A941RZA8-F1
#
_cell.length_a   1.000
_cell.length_b   1.000
_cell.length_c   1.000
_cell.angle_alpha   90.00
_cell.angle_beta   90.00
_cell.angle_gamma   90.00
#
_symmetry.space_group_name_H-M   'P 1'
#
loop_
_entity.id
_entity.type
_entity.pdbx_description
1 polymer ?
#
loop_
_entity_poly.entity_id
_entity_poly.type
_entity_poly.pdbx_seq_one_letter_code
_entity_poly.pdbx_strand_id
1 'polypeptide(L)'
;MSEPLYATTINFGTLADINAGGNSITLGDKTFKNFVLATSSSATGSGSVSVPVASDINVTGVITGSVYELIFSGFNLSASTSGIGRAQVDMTINYDITVNDPDFVIYAASLTITGSLSGLGHTLLDETLIQAPPTYDTYALQATAANPFDTTQMTYTSTLDIHKDANVLAVGTAGNPNSVATITEIKQMYFQIDRHNPPPPVPEPAGLALWSLGCVTAGIFGWRARASRQMTN
;
A
#
# COMPACT_ATOMS: atom_id res chain seq x y z
N MET A 1 -33.90 -2.29 -3.86
CA MET A 1 -33.42 -2.57 -2.50
C MET A 1 -32.11 -3.32 -2.66
N SER A 2 -30.99 -2.75 -2.24
CA SER A 2 -29.70 -3.46 -2.26
C SER A 2 -29.68 -4.47 -1.11
N GLU A 3 -29.43 -5.74 -1.41
CA GLU A 3 -29.21 -6.72 -0.33
C GLU A 3 -27.98 -6.32 0.49
N PRO A 4 -27.99 -6.53 1.81
CA PRO A 4 -26.81 -6.29 2.64
C PRO A 4 -25.68 -7.21 2.18
N LEU A 5 -24.52 -6.63 1.86
CA LEU A 5 -23.30 -7.38 1.56
C LEU A 5 -22.81 -8.04 2.85
N TYR A 6 -23.00 -9.35 2.98
CA TYR A 6 -22.47 -10.13 4.10
C TYR A 6 -20.96 -10.36 3.88
N ALA A 7 -20.17 -9.99 4.89
CA ALA A 7 -18.74 -10.30 4.89
C ALA A 7 -18.51 -11.76 5.34
N THR A 8 -17.81 -12.55 4.54
CA THR A 8 -17.35 -13.89 4.92
C THR A 8 -15.91 -13.80 5.41
N THR A 9 -15.63 -14.27 6.63
CA THR A 9 -14.28 -14.25 7.23
C THR A 9 -13.75 -15.67 7.38
N ILE A 10 -12.51 -15.91 6.96
CA ILE A 10 -11.81 -17.19 7.06
C ILE A 10 -10.46 -16.95 7.74
N ASN A 11 -10.18 -17.67 8.83
CA ASN A 11 -8.87 -17.66 9.48
C ASN A 11 -8.03 -18.82 8.92
N PHE A 12 -6.88 -18.50 8.33
CA PHE A 12 -5.98 -19.48 7.73
C PHE A 12 -4.87 -19.96 8.69
N GLY A 13 -4.84 -19.45 9.92
CA GLY A 13 -3.79 -19.72 10.90
C GLY A 13 -2.63 -18.74 10.77
N THR A 14 -1.45 -19.17 11.19
CA THR A 14 -0.23 -18.38 11.07
C THR A 14 0.42 -18.56 9.69
N LEU A 15 1.31 -17.66 9.30
CA LEU A 15 2.10 -17.80 8.09
C LEU A 15 2.96 -19.08 8.11
N ALA A 16 3.40 -19.51 9.31
CA ALA A 16 4.07 -20.80 9.49
C ALA A 16 3.15 -21.99 9.18
N ASP A 17 1.89 -21.95 9.60
CA ASP A 17 0.89 -23.00 9.31
C ASP A 17 0.63 -23.10 7.81
N ILE A 18 0.49 -21.96 7.13
CA ILE A 18 0.29 -21.91 5.67
C ILE A 18 1.50 -22.49 4.94
N ASN A 19 2.72 -22.11 5.34
CA ASN A 19 3.95 -22.63 4.75
C ASN A 19 4.09 -24.15 4.93
N ALA A 20 3.68 -24.68 6.08
CA ALA A 20 3.66 -26.12 6.34
C ALA A 20 2.53 -26.85 5.58
N GLY A 21 1.41 -26.17 5.33
CA GLY A 21 0.21 -26.71 4.68
C GLY A 21 0.21 -26.71 3.14
N GLY A 22 1.37 -26.53 2.50
CA GLY A 22 1.49 -26.47 1.03
C GLY A 22 1.66 -25.07 0.46
N ASN A 23 1.88 -24.07 1.34
CA ASN A 23 2.19 -22.69 0.97
C ASN A 23 1.15 -22.05 0.03
N SER A 24 -0.13 -22.31 0.32
CA SER A 24 -1.25 -21.81 -0.47
C SER A 24 -2.53 -21.73 0.36
N ILE A 25 -3.34 -20.71 0.11
CA ILE A 25 -4.68 -20.53 0.68
C ILE A 25 -5.64 -20.09 -0.43
N THR A 26 -6.92 -20.39 -0.28
CA THR A 26 -7.97 -19.98 -1.23
C THR A 26 -9.04 -19.19 -0.49
N LEU A 27 -9.42 -18.04 -1.05
CA LEU A 27 -10.44 -17.15 -0.55
C LEU A 27 -11.40 -16.84 -1.71
N GLY A 28 -12.56 -17.51 -1.73
CA GLY A 28 -13.50 -17.44 -2.85
C GLY A 28 -12.84 -17.95 -4.14
N ASP A 29 -12.79 -17.11 -5.17
CA ASP A 29 -12.15 -17.43 -6.45
C ASP A 29 -10.68 -16.98 -6.52
N LYS A 30 -10.07 -16.50 -5.43
CA LYS A 30 -8.64 -16.16 -5.39
C LYS A 30 -7.83 -17.23 -4.69
N THR A 31 -6.70 -17.59 -5.28
CA THR A 31 -5.67 -18.39 -4.62
C THR A 31 -4.44 -17.53 -4.36
N PHE A 32 -4.00 -17.52 -3.10
CA PHE A 32 -2.76 -16.88 -2.65
C PHE A 32 -1.74 -17.96 -2.35
N LYS A 33 -0.52 -17.84 -2.85
CA LYS A 33 0.49 -18.91 -2.72
C LYS A 33 1.92 -18.36 -2.70
N ASN A 34 2.88 -19.25 -2.46
CA ASN A 34 4.31 -18.91 -2.51
C ASN A 34 4.69 -17.82 -1.50
N PHE A 35 4.10 -17.87 -0.30
CA PHE A 35 4.44 -16.94 0.76
C PHE A 35 5.92 -17.07 1.15
N VAL A 36 6.59 -15.93 1.22
CA VAL A 36 7.97 -15.80 1.70
C VAL A 36 8.02 -14.65 2.69
N LEU A 37 8.59 -14.90 3.87
CA LEU A 37 8.87 -13.89 4.88
C LEU A 37 10.38 -13.75 5.02
N ALA A 38 10.89 -12.53 4.91
CA ALA A 38 12.26 -12.19 5.24
C ALA A 38 12.27 -11.01 6.21
N THR A 39 13.19 -11.03 7.18
CA THR A 39 13.35 -9.92 8.12
C THR A 39 14.81 -9.59 8.32
N SER A 40 15.10 -8.31 8.57
CA SER A 40 16.42 -7.85 8.96
C SER A 40 16.29 -6.76 10.03
N SER A 41 17.30 -6.62 10.88
CA SER A 41 17.25 -5.62 11.94
C SER A 41 18.63 -5.08 12.28
N SER A 42 18.66 -3.85 12.79
CA SER A 42 19.87 -3.24 13.33
C SER A 42 19.53 -2.36 14.53
N ALA A 43 20.36 -2.40 15.57
CA ALA A 43 20.22 -1.54 16.73
C ALA A 43 21.59 -1.07 17.21
N THR A 44 21.69 0.19 17.64
CA THR A 44 22.89 0.80 18.20
C THR A 44 22.54 1.66 19.41
N GLY A 45 23.50 1.83 20.32
CA GLY A 45 23.30 2.59 21.55
C GLY A 45 22.18 1.99 22.39
N SER A 46 21.20 2.81 22.78
CA SER A 46 20.01 2.38 23.52
C SER A 46 18.84 1.90 22.63
N GLY A 47 19.12 1.44 21.41
CA GLY A 47 18.11 0.93 20.49
C GLY A 47 17.65 -0.49 20.84
N SER A 48 16.36 -0.76 20.66
CA SER A 48 15.74 -2.09 20.80
C SER A 48 14.84 -2.37 19.60
N VAL A 49 14.73 -3.64 19.22
CA VAL A 49 13.91 -4.09 18.09
C VAL A 49 13.03 -5.28 18.49
N SER A 50 11.86 -5.38 17.89
CA SER A 50 11.01 -6.58 17.86
C SER A 50 10.82 -6.98 16.42
N VAL A 51 11.28 -8.19 16.08
CA VAL A 51 11.27 -8.71 14.72
C VAL A 51 10.31 -9.91 14.70
N PRO A 52 9.21 -9.84 13.93
CA PRO A 52 8.27 -10.95 13.87
C PRO A 52 8.86 -12.14 13.11
N VAL A 53 8.49 -13.35 13.52
CA VAL A 53 8.71 -14.58 12.76
C VAL A 53 7.41 -15.08 12.15
N ALA A 54 7.47 -16.05 11.23
CA ALA A 54 6.29 -16.53 10.51
C ALA A 54 5.19 -17.10 11.43
N SER A 55 5.54 -17.63 12.62
CA SER A 55 4.57 -18.10 13.61
C SER A 55 3.85 -16.98 14.38
N ASP A 56 4.34 -15.75 14.30
CA ASP A 56 3.72 -14.59 14.97
C ASP A 56 2.66 -13.92 14.08
N ILE A 57 2.67 -14.20 12.77
CA ILE A 57 1.84 -13.51 11.79
C ILE A 57 0.62 -14.37 11.47
N ASN A 58 -0.54 -13.99 11.99
CA ASN A 58 -1.83 -14.55 11.61
C ASN A 58 -2.25 -14.03 10.24
N VAL A 59 -2.84 -14.90 9.42
CA VAL A 59 -3.38 -14.57 8.10
C VAL A 59 -4.88 -14.83 8.08
N THR A 60 -5.66 -13.78 7.85
CA THR A 60 -7.12 -13.85 7.76
C THR A 60 -7.58 -13.33 6.41
N GLY A 61 -8.51 -14.05 5.77
CA GLY A 61 -9.18 -13.61 4.55
C GLY A 61 -10.59 -13.10 4.83
N VAL A 62 -10.99 -12.02 4.17
CA VAL A 62 -12.36 -11.50 4.21
C VAL A 62 -12.87 -11.28 2.79
N ILE A 63 -14.11 -11.71 2.52
CA ILE A 63 -14.81 -11.47 1.25
C ILE A 63 -16.02 -10.60 1.53
N THR A 64 -16.11 -9.45 0.87
CA THR A 64 -17.28 -8.55 0.94
C THR A 64 -17.71 -8.17 -0.47
N GLY A 65 -18.71 -8.88 -1.02
CA GLY A 65 -19.08 -8.72 -2.43
C GLY A 65 -17.91 -9.10 -3.35
N SER A 66 -17.51 -8.19 -4.23
CA SER A 66 -16.36 -8.37 -5.17
C SER A 66 -15.02 -7.86 -4.61
N VAL A 67 -14.92 -7.71 -3.28
CA VAL A 67 -13.72 -7.25 -2.60
C VAL A 67 -13.15 -8.37 -1.75
N TYR A 68 -11.88 -8.64 -1.96
CA TYR A 68 -11.12 -9.70 -1.27
C TYR A 68 -10.02 -9.06 -0.45
N GLU A 69 -10.07 -9.24 0.85
CA GLU A 69 -9.11 -8.68 1.80
C GLU A 69 -8.26 -9.79 2.40
N LEU A 70 -6.94 -9.58 2.46
CA LEU A 70 -5.99 -10.39 3.19
C LEU A 70 -5.41 -9.54 4.33
N ILE A 71 -5.52 -10.03 5.55
CA ILE A 71 -5.10 -9.35 6.77
C ILE A 71 -3.96 -10.14 7.40
N PHE A 72 -2.81 -9.48 7.54
CA PHE A 72 -1.67 -9.96 8.32
C PHE A 72 -1.70 -9.27 9.68
N SER A 73 -1.83 -10.02 10.76
CA SER A 73 -1.99 -9.47 12.12
C SER A 73 -1.33 -10.38 13.17
N GLY A 74 -1.46 -10.05 14.45
CA GLY A 74 -0.91 -10.85 15.56
C GLY A 74 0.59 -10.64 15.84
N PHE A 75 1.26 -9.86 15.01
CA PHE A 75 2.68 -9.57 15.13
C PHE A 75 2.96 -8.16 15.66
N ASN A 76 4.21 -7.90 16.02
CA ASN A 76 4.68 -6.56 16.39
C ASN A 76 6.05 -6.28 15.77
N LEU A 77 6.04 -5.61 14.61
CA LEU A 77 7.24 -5.06 13.99
C LEU A 77 7.52 -3.72 14.67
N SER A 78 8.56 -3.66 15.50
CA SER A 78 8.85 -2.41 16.22
C SER A 78 10.33 -2.10 16.38
N ALA A 79 10.62 -0.81 16.42
CA ALA A 79 11.88 -0.23 16.78
C ALA A 79 11.66 0.82 17.87
N SER A 80 12.53 0.85 18.87
CA SER A 80 12.46 1.84 19.95
C SER A 80 13.82 2.28 20.44
N THR A 81 13.87 3.46 21.06
CA THR A 81 15.05 3.98 21.76
C THR A 81 14.66 4.52 23.13
N SER A 82 15.55 4.41 24.12
CA SER A 82 15.38 4.98 25.47
C SER A 82 16.57 5.89 25.87
N GLY A 83 17.19 6.55 24.90
CA GLY A 83 18.49 7.24 25.03
C GLY A 83 19.07 7.60 23.64
N ILE A 84 20.35 7.92 23.57
CA ILE A 84 21.01 8.15 22.27
C ILE A 84 21.24 6.79 21.59
N GLY A 85 20.69 6.63 20.38
CA GLY A 85 20.77 5.38 19.65
C GLY A 85 19.90 5.35 18.41
N ARG A 86 19.86 4.19 17.77
CA ARG A 86 19.05 3.93 16.58
C ARG A 86 18.59 2.49 16.60
N ALA A 87 17.35 2.24 16.21
CA ALA A 87 16.81 0.91 16.01
C ALA A 87 16.03 0.88 14.69
N GLN A 88 16.24 -0.15 13.88
CA GLN A 88 15.56 -0.35 12.60
C GLN A 88 15.20 -1.81 12.43
N VAL A 89 14.01 -2.07 11.87
CA VAL A 89 13.60 -3.38 11.39
C VAL A 89 13.02 -3.26 10.00
N ASP A 90 13.44 -4.17 9.13
CA ASP A 90 12.89 -4.40 7.81
C ASP A 90 12.16 -5.75 7.80
N MET A 91 10.99 -5.80 7.18
CA MET A 91 10.22 -7.02 6.98
C MET A 91 9.67 -7.05 5.55
N THR A 92 10.01 -8.09 4.80
CA THR A 92 9.50 -8.34 3.46
C THR A 92 8.53 -9.52 3.48
N ILE A 93 7.34 -9.35 2.90
CA ILE A 93 6.35 -10.40 2.68
C ILE A 93 6.05 -10.48 1.18
N ASN A 94 6.37 -11.62 0.57
CA ASN A 94 6.08 -11.86 -0.83
C ASN A 94 5.06 -12.99 -1.00
N TYR A 95 4.19 -12.88 -2.00
CA TYR A 95 3.26 -13.95 -2.39
C TYR A 95 2.65 -13.69 -3.77
N ASP A 96 2.16 -14.74 -4.41
CA ASP A 96 1.41 -14.66 -5.66
C ASP A 96 -0.09 -14.68 -5.40
N ILE A 97 -0.84 -14.08 -6.32
CA ILE A 97 -2.29 -14.18 -6.42
C ILE A 97 -2.67 -14.71 -7.79
N THR A 98 -3.64 -15.61 -7.82
CA THR A 98 -4.29 -16.06 -9.04
C THR A 98 -5.80 -15.98 -8.88
N VAL A 99 -6.47 -15.39 -9.87
CA VAL A 99 -7.93 -15.46 -10.04
C VAL A 99 -8.25 -16.78 -10.73
N ASN A 100 -9.02 -17.62 -10.06
CA ASN A 100 -9.36 -18.98 -10.51
C ASN A 100 -10.53 -18.99 -11.48
N ASP A 101 -11.46 -18.04 -11.36
CA ASP A 101 -12.56 -17.89 -12.29
C ASP A 101 -12.12 -17.01 -13.49
N PRO A 102 -12.08 -17.56 -14.71
CA PRO A 102 -11.62 -16.81 -15.87
C PRO A 102 -12.49 -15.59 -16.17
N ASP A 103 -13.75 -15.55 -15.75
CA ASP A 103 -14.68 -14.46 -16.04
C ASP A 103 -14.42 -13.21 -15.20
N PHE A 104 -13.48 -13.28 -14.26
CA PHE A 104 -13.13 -12.16 -13.40
C PHE A 104 -11.67 -11.75 -13.50
N VAL A 105 -11.42 -10.49 -13.15
CA VAL A 105 -10.09 -9.87 -13.16
C VAL A 105 -9.94 -8.92 -11.97
N ILE A 106 -8.70 -8.76 -11.49
CA ILE A 106 -8.33 -7.73 -10.54
C ILE A 106 -8.10 -6.44 -11.33
N TYR A 107 -8.70 -5.33 -10.88
CA TYR A 107 -8.56 -4.02 -11.52
C TYR A 107 -8.07 -2.92 -10.59
N ALA A 108 -8.06 -3.17 -9.28
CA ALA A 108 -7.50 -2.25 -8.31
C ALA A 108 -7.04 -3.02 -7.07
N ALA A 109 -6.14 -2.39 -6.33
CA ALA A 109 -5.65 -2.87 -5.05
C ALA A 109 -5.52 -1.71 -4.08
N SER A 110 -5.75 -1.97 -2.80
CA SER A 110 -5.49 -0.99 -1.75
C SER A 110 -4.76 -1.59 -0.58
N LEU A 111 -3.85 -0.79 -0.03
CA LEU A 111 -3.02 -1.12 1.11
C LEU A 111 -3.47 -0.32 2.32
N THR A 112 -3.52 -0.96 3.49
CA THR A 112 -3.71 -0.26 4.76
C THR A 112 -2.76 -0.81 5.82
N ILE A 113 -2.23 0.04 6.69
CA ILE A 113 -1.48 -0.41 7.87
C ILE A 113 -2.10 0.11 9.15
N THR A 114 -2.01 -0.71 10.20
CA THR A 114 -2.13 -0.24 11.58
C THR A 114 -0.72 -0.14 12.16
N GLY A 115 -0.28 1.09 12.41
CA GLY A 115 1.05 1.40 12.91
C GLY A 115 1.07 2.72 13.66
N SER A 116 2.18 3.00 14.33
CA SER A 116 2.35 4.23 15.08
C SER A 116 3.77 4.76 14.99
N LEU A 117 3.93 6.06 15.23
CA LEU A 117 5.22 6.71 15.39
C LEU A 117 5.12 7.72 16.54
N SER A 118 6.08 7.65 17.46
CA SER A 118 6.31 8.64 18.50
C SER A 118 7.79 9.01 18.53
N GLY A 119 8.12 10.29 18.61
CA GLY A 119 9.50 10.77 18.57
C GLY A 119 10.05 10.91 17.14
N LEU A 120 11.32 10.55 16.94
CA LEU A 120 12.01 10.63 15.65
C LEU A 120 12.11 9.27 14.98
N GLY A 121 11.94 9.23 13.66
CA GLY A 121 12.01 8.01 12.87
C GLY A 121 10.87 7.94 11.86
N HIS A 122 10.48 6.72 11.48
CA HIS A 122 9.35 6.50 10.58
C HIS A 122 8.79 5.09 10.67
N THR A 123 7.57 4.96 10.18
CA THR A 123 6.83 3.71 9.97
C THR A 123 6.35 3.74 8.53
N LEU A 124 6.85 2.82 7.71
CA LEU A 124 6.65 2.79 6.28
C LEU A 124 6.34 1.35 5.82
N LEU A 125 5.41 1.21 4.89
CA LEU A 125 5.19 0.00 4.13
C LEU A 125 5.05 0.37 2.65
N ASP A 126 6.01 -0.08 1.85
CA ASP A 126 5.93 -0.02 0.40
C ASP A 126 5.40 -1.37 -0.11
N GLU A 127 4.55 -1.33 -1.12
CA GLU A 127 4.11 -2.52 -1.84
C GLU A 127 4.33 -2.34 -3.34
N THR A 128 4.92 -3.35 -3.96
CA THR A 128 5.05 -3.48 -5.40
C THR A 128 4.14 -4.60 -5.89
N LEU A 129 3.26 -4.27 -6.84
CA LEU A 129 2.36 -5.20 -7.52
C LEU A 129 2.87 -5.41 -8.93
N ILE A 130 3.23 -6.63 -9.28
CA ILE A 130 3.75 -6.97 -10.60
C ILE A 130 2.73 -7.86 -11.31
N GLN A 131 2.18 -7.36 -12.41
CA GLN A 131 1.30 -8.15 -13.26
C GLN A 131 2.11 -9.24 -13.99
N ALA A 132 1.62 -10.48 -13.96
CA ALA A 132 2.27 -11.55 -14.71
C ALA A 132 2.09 -11.33 -16.24
N PRO A 133 2.83 -12.06 -17.10
CA PRO A 133 2.75 -11.87 -18.56
C PRO A 133 1.31 -11.87 -19.09
N PRO A 134 1.02 -11.05 -20.12
CA PRO A 134 2.00 -10.56 -21.10
C PRO A 134 2.52 -9.12 -20.90
N THR A 135 1.94 -8.28 -20.05
CA THR A 135 2.30 -6.84 -19.98
C THR A 135 3.44 -6.53 -19.02
N TYR A 136 3.59 -7.30 -17.93
CA TYR A 136 4.57 -7.02 -16.86
C TYR A 136 4.47 -5.60 -16.30
N ASP A 137 3.25 -5.06 -16.21
CA ASP A 137 3.02 -3.76 -15.59
C ASP A 137 3.34 -3.82 -14.10
N THR A 138 3.96 -2.76 -13.59
CA THR A 138 4.32 -2.62 -12.16
C THR A 138 3.58 -1.44 -11.55
N TYR A 139 2.97 -1.66 -10.41
CA TYR A 139 2.27 -0.64 -9.63
C TYR A 139 2.87 -0.56 -8.23
N ALA A 140 2.90 0.65 -7.67
CA ALA A 140 3.41 0.89 -6.32
C ALA A 140 2.29 1.45 -5.44
N LEU A 141 2.28 1.01 -4.19
CA LEU A 141 1.44 1.51 -3.11
C LEU A 141 2.33 1.84 -1.92
N GLN A 142 1.99 2.88 -1.16
CA GLN A 142 2.75 3.27 0.02
C GLN A 142 1.84 3.67 1.18
N ALA A 143 2.02 3.04 2.33
CA ALA A 143 1.35 3.40 3.57
C ALA A 143 2.37 3.80 4.65
N THR A 144 2.02 4.80 5.45
CA THR A 144 2.83 5.30 6.57
C THR A 144 1.98 5.48 7.82
N ALA A 145 2.59 5.68 8.99
CA ALA A 145 1.81 6.01 10.19
C ALA A 145 0.97 7.30 10.06
N ALA A 146 1.39 8.26 9.22
CA ALA A 146 0.67 9.52 9.00
C ALA A 146 -0.39 9.42 7.87
N ASN A 147 -0.15 8.58 6.88
CA ASN A 147 -1.09 8.26 5.81
C ASN A 147 -1.21 6.73 5.71
N PRO A 148 -2.10 6.10 6.52
CA PRO A 148 -2.12 4.66 6.70
C PRO A 148 -2.79 3.90 5.55
N PHE A 149 -3.18 4.57 4.47
CA PHE A 149 -3.97 4.00 3.37
C PHE A 149 -3.48 4.52 2.01
N ASP A 150 -3.42 3.63 1.04
CA ASP A 150 -3.18 3.97 -0.37
C ASP A 150 -3.95 3.02 -1.30
N THR A 151 -4.25 3.47 -2.52
CA THR A 151 -5.01 2.70 -3.50
C THR A 151 -4.58 3.03 -4.93
N THR A 152 -4.59 2.01 -5.79
CA THR A 152 -4.18 2.15 -7.18
C THR A 152 -5.09 1.36 -8.10
N GLN A 153 -5.35 1.92 -9.28
CA GLN A 153 -6.02 1.22 -10.37
C GLN A 153 -4.97 0.57 -11.27
N MET A 154 -5.29 -0.62 -11.77
CA MET A 154 -4.40 -1.45 -12.55
C MET A 154 -5.04 -1.86 -13.87
N THR A 155 -4.21 -2.28 -14.81
CA THR A 155 -4.66 -3.03 -15.98
C THR A 155 -5.27 -4.34 -15.49
N TYR A 156 -6.36 -4.76 -16.14
CA TYR A 156 -7.05 -6.00 -15.78
C TYR A 156 -6.10 -7.19 -15.82
N THR A 157 -6.02 -7.91 -14.70
CA THR A 157 -5.14 -9.07 -14.56
C THR A 157 -5.79 -10.21 -13.81
N SER A 158 -5.43 -11.44 -14.18
CA SER A 158 -5.77 -12.65 -13.43
C SER A 158 -4.66 -13.07 -12.46
N THR A 159 -3.47 -12.47 -12.55
CA THR A 159 -2.31 -12.86 -11.73
C THR A 159 -1.48 -11.66 -11.30
N LEU A 160 -1.02 -11.69 -10.05
CA LEU A 160 -0.17 -10.67 -9.46
C LEU A 160 0.91 -11.33 -8.62
N ASP A 161 2.15 -10.85 -8.73
CA ASP A 161 3.22 -11.06 -7.76
C ASP A 161 3.26 -9.83 -6.84
N ILE A 162 3.24 -10.07 -5.53
CA ILE A 162 3.07 -9.04 -4.49
C ILE A 162 4.33 -9.02 -3.64
N HIS A 163 4.99 -7.86 -3.59
CA HIS A 163 6.19 -7.65 -2.76
C HIS A 163 5.89 -6.53 -1.77
N LYS A 164 5.79 -6.86 -0.49
CA LYS A 164 5.55 -5.91 0.59
C LYS A 164 6.84 -5.69 1.36
N ASP A 165 7.30 -4.46 1.45
CA ASP A 165 8.51 -4.06 2.17
C ASP A 165 8.18 -3.07 3.30
N ALA A 166 8.12 -3.59 4.52
CA ALA A 166 7.87 -2.83 5.72
C ALA A 166 9.19 -2.37 6.34
N ASN A 167 9.29 -1.08 6.69
CA ASN A 167 10.44 -0.51 7.38
C ASN A 167 9.98 0.35 8.56
N VAL A 168 10.47 0.01 9.75
CA VAL A 168 10.29 0.82 10.96
C VAL A 168 11.65 1.28 11.48
N LEU A 169 11.75 2.56 11.77
CA LEU A 169 12.97 3.20 12.28
C LEU A 169 12.60 4.05 13.49
N ALA A 170 13.36 3.92 14.57
CA ALA A 170 13.34 4.82 15.72
C ALA A 170 14.74 5.40 15.96
N VAL A 171 14.80 6.71 16.18
CA VAL A 171 16.06 7.44 16.41
C VAL A 171 15.99 8.18 17.73
N GLY A 172 16.97 7.92 18.59
CA GLY A 172 17.12 8.57 19.88
C GLY A 172 18.25 9.58 19.84
N THR A 173 17.98 10.82 20.26
CA THR A 173 18.95 11.92 20.34
C THR A 173 18.99 12.49 21.76
N ALA A 174 19.98 13.33 22.07
CA ALA A 174 20.05 13.97 23.38
C ALA A 174 18.80 14.84 23.71
N GLY A 175 18.19 15.47 22.70
CA GLY A 175 16.97 16.26 22.85
C GLY A 175 15.67 15.46 22.73
N ASN A 176 15.73 14.26 22.17
CA ASN A 176 14.59 13.35 22.04
C ASN A 176 15.05 11.89 22.20
N PRO A 177 15.25 11.42 23.45
CA PRO A 177 15.81 10.09 23.70
C PRO A 177 14.82 8.95 23.46
N ASN A 178 13.51 9.26 23.52
CA ASN A 178 12.44 8.27 23.48
C ASN A 178 11.72 8.33 22.13
N SER A 179 12.02 7.37 21.27
CA SER A 179 11.35 7.22 19.98
C SER A 179 10.85 5.79 19.83
N VAL A 180 9.68 5.62 19.22
CA VAL A 180 9.04 4.32 18.98
C VAL A 180 8.36 4.36 17.62
N ALA A 181 8.61 3.35 16.79
CA ALA A 181 7.95 3.13 15.52
C ALA A 181 7.43 1.68 15.47
N THR A 182 6.17 1.50 15.06
CA THR A 182 5.51 0.18 15.06
C THR A 182 4.63 -0.06 13.84
N ILE A 183 4.53 -1.32 13.41
CA ILE A 183 3.46 -1.88 12.55
C ILE A 183 2.95 -3.15 13.23
N THR A 184 1.63 -3.24 13.40
CA THR A 184 0.96 -4.39 14.06
C THR A 184 -0.06 -5.08 13.17
N GLU A 185 -0.47 -4.45 12.07
CA GLU A 185 -1.39 -5.03 11.10
C GLU A 185 -1.10 -4.48 9.71
N ILE A 186 -1.22 -5.35 8.70
CA ILE A 186 -1.20 -4.99 7.29
C ILE A 186 -2.46 -5.58 6.66
N LYS A 187 -3.27 -4.74 6.04
CA LYS A 187 -4.45 -5.15 5.28
C LYS A 187 -4.23 -4.87 3.81
N GLN A 188 -4.62 -5.83 2.99
CA GLN A 188 -4.54 -5.73 1.56
C GLN A 188 -5.87 -6.08 0.94
N MET A 189 -6.44 -5.18 0.15
CA MET A 189 -7.70 -5.42 -0.53
C MET A 189 -7.47 -5.50 -2.04
N TYR A 190 -8.18 -6.42 -2.68
CA TYR A 190 -8.19 -6.62 -4.12
C TYR A 190 -9.61 -6.47 -4.63
N PHE A 191 -9.79 -5.53 -5.57
CA PHE A 191 -11.08 -5.25 -6.17
C PHE A 191 -11.20 -6.01 -7.48
N GLN A 192 -12.34 -6.68 -7.64
CA GLN A 192 -12.62 -7.55 -8.76
C GLN A 192 -13.82 -7.06 -9.56
N ILE A 193 -13.75 -7.23 -10.88
CA ILE A 193 -14.87 -7.01 -11.80
C ILE A 193 -15.05 -8.22 -12.72
N ASP A 194 -16.25 -8.37 -13.25
CA ASP A 194 -16.55 -9.26 -14.36
C ASP A 194 -15.96 -8.69 -15.66
N ARG A 195 -15.11 -9.46 -16.34
CA ARG A 195 -14.43 -9.04 -17.58
C ARG A 195 -15.41 -8.90 -18.76
N HIS A 196 -16.53 -9.61 -18.73
CA HIS A 196 -17.55 -9.61 -19.77
C HIS A 196 -18.59 -8.51 -19.56
N ASN A 197 -18.70 -7.99 -18.34
CA ASN A 197 -19.61 -6.90 -18.01
C ASN A 197 -18.88 -5.81 -17.21
N PRO A 198 -17.89 -5.14 -17.81
CA PRO A 198 -17.20 -4.05 -17.13
C PRO A 198 -18.21 -2.95 -16.79
N PRO A 199 -18.07 -2.29 -15.63
CA PRO A 199 -18.91 -1.15 -15.30
C PRO A 199 -18.84 -0.13 -16.44
N PRO A 200 -19.97 0.51 -16.81
CA PRO A 200 -19.96 1.49 -17.88
C PRO A 200 -18.91 2.56 -17.56
N PRO A 201 -18.12 3.00 -18.56
CA PRO A 201 -17.13 4.06 -18.33
C PRO A 201 -17.84 5.22 -17.66
N VAL A 202 -17.34 5.66 -16.50
CA VAL A 202 -17.88 6.82 -15.80
C VAL A 202 -17.83 7.96 -16.83
N PRO A 203 -18.99 8.55 -17.22
CA PRO A 203 -18.99 9.64 -18.18
C PRO A 203 -18.03 10.68 -17.64
N GLU A 204 -16.97 10.97 -18.40
CA GLU A 204 -16.10 12.10 -18.06
C GLU A 204 -17.02 13.29 -17.82
N PRO A 205 -16.90 14.00 -16.69
CA PRO A 205 -17.73 15.16 -16.45
C PRO A 205 -17.50 16.09 -17.65
N ALA A 206 -18.55 16.28 -18.46
CA ALA A 206 -18.54 17.09 -19.68
C ALA A 206 -18.10 18.56 -19.44
N GLY A 207 -17.78 18.93 -18.21
CA GLY A 207 -17.26 20.23 -17.80
C GLY A 207 -15.76 20.46 -17.98
N LEU A 208 -14.92 19.45 -18.29
CA LEU A 208 -13.45 19.68 -18.44
C LEU A 208 -12.98 19.87 -19.89
N ALA A 209 -13.78 19.52 -20.89
CA ALA A 209 -13.46 19.79 -22.30
C ALA A 209 -13.76 21.25 -22.73
N LEU A 210 -14.45 22.05 -21.92
CA LEU A 210 -14.81 23.44 -22.25
C LEU A 210 -13.84 24.50 -21.69
N TRP A 211 -12.84 24.11 -20.89
CA TRP A 211 -11.84 25.05 -20.36
C TRP A 211 -10.55 25.13 -21.19
N SER A 212 -10.33 24.21 -22.15
CA SER A 212 -9.14 24.24 -23.02
C SER A 212 -9.30 25.09 -24.29
N LEU A 213 -10.50 25.64 -24.56
CA LEU A 213 -10.74 26.58 -25.68
C LEU A 213 -10.83 28.06 -25.24
N GLY A 214 -10.65 28.36 -23.96
CA GLY A 214 -10.84 29.71 -23.38
C GLY A 214 -9.58 30.54 -23.11
N CYS A 215 -8.36 30.01 -23.29
CA CYS A 215 -7.11 30.70 -22.95
C CYS A 215 -6.22 31.09 -24.15
N VAL A 216 -6.80 31.39 -25.32
CA VAL A 216 -6.07 31.98 -26.45
C VAL A 216 -6.81 33.19 -27.04
N THR A 217 -7.21 34.17 -26.22
CA THR A 217 -7.57 35.52 -26.72
C THR A 217 -7.59 36.55 -25.59
N ALA A 218 -6.44 36.85 -24.98
CA ALA A 218 -6.24 38.07 -24.18
C ALA A 218 -4.74 38.35 -23.96
N GLY A 219 -3.97 38.57 -25.04
CA GLY A 219 -2.54 38.85 -24.93
C GLY A 219 -1.92 39.69 -26.05
N ILE A 220 -2.72 40.20 -26.99
CA ILE A 220 -2.23 41.08 -28.06
C ILE A 220 -3.09 42.34 -28.05
N PHE A 221 -2.94 43.20 -27.04
CA PHE A 221 -3.22 44.64 -27.17
C PHE A 221 -2.63 45.38 -25.97
N GLY A 222 -1.58 46.18 -26.20
CA GLY A 222 -1.28 47.32 -25.34
C GLY A 222 0.08 47.38 -24.65
N TRP A 223 1.20 47.16 -25.35
CA TRP A 223 2.45 47.82 -24.95
C TRP A 223 2.53 49.20 -25.61
N ARG A 224 2.02 50.20 -24.90
CA ARG A 224 2.26 51.61 -25.19
C ARG A 224 3.67 51.96 -24.71
N ALA A 225 4.47 52.47 -25.65
CA ALA A 225 5.71 53.18 -25.38
C ALA A 225 5.49 54.31 -24.36
N ARG A 226 6.36 54.38 -23.34
CA ARG A 226 6.66 55.62 -22.64
C ARG A 226 8.18 55.74 -22.49
N ALA A 227 8.75 56.54 -23.39
CA ALA A 227 10.12 56.98 -23.34
C ALA A 227 10.26 58.29 -22.54
N SER A 228 11.49 58.54 -22.11
CA SER A 228 12.06 59.81 -21.62
C SER A 228 11.74 60.16 -20.15
N ARG A 229 12.66 60.71 -19.35
CA ARG A 229 14.08 61.05 -19.52
C ARG A 229 14.64 61.29 -18.11
N GLN A 230 15.89 60.91 -17.87
CA GLN A 230 16.62 61.20 -16.64
C GLN A 230 17.44 62.51 -16.75
N MET A 231 17.58 63.15 -15.57
CA MET A 231 18.68 64.00 -15.06
C MET A 231 18.95 65.41 -15.63
N THR A 232 18.91 66.39 -14.72
CA THR A 232 19.98 67.32 -14.24
C THR A 232 19.29 68.39 -13.37
N ASN A 233 19.73 68.85 -12.20
CA ASN A 233 21.04 68.94 -11.53
C ASN A 233 20.97 68.48 -10.07
#